data_AF-A0A8I5ZRH4-F1
#
_entry.id   AF-A0A8I5ZRH4-F1
#
_cell.length_a   1.000
_cell.length_b   1.000
_cell.length_c   1.000
_cell.angle_alpha   90.00
_cell.angle_beta   90.00
_cell.angle_gamma   90.00
#
_symmetry.space_group_name_H-M   'P 1'
#
loop_
_entity.id
_entity.type
_entity.pdbx_description
1 polymer ?
#
loop_
_entity_poly.entity_id
_entity_poly.type
_entity_poly.pdbx_seq_one_letter_code
_entity_poly.pdbx_strand_id
1 'polypeptide(L)'
;MRTIKEKKEHPRLRKTARTKKVTHRKLSSGPVCLLCFQEPGDPEKLGEFLQKDNLCVHYFCLILSSKLPQKGQPNRGLHGFMPEDIKKEAARASRKKYAHTSAKHFFKCPQCNNREEFPQEMLRMGIHIPDRDAAWELEPGAFSELYQRYQHCDAPICLYEQGRDSFEDEGRWRLILCATCGSHGTHRDCSSLRPNSKKWECNECLPASTEGE
;
A
#
# COMPACT_ATOMS: atom_id res chain seq x y z
N MET A 1 -9.45 59.13 -9.69
CA MET A 1 -8.05 58.95 -9.23
C MET A 1 -7.98 57.74 -8.32
N ARG A 2 -6.88 57.00 -8.41
CA ARG A 2 -6.74 55.56 -8.13
C ARG A 2 -7.00 55.19 -6.66
N THR A 3 -7.85 54.19 -6.42
CA THR A 3 -8.03 53.54 -5.12
C THR A 3 -6.94 52.50 -4.89
N ILE A 4 -6.25 52.60 -3.75
CA ILE A 4 -5.21 51.69 -3.29
C ILE A 4 -5.91 50.43 -2.75
N LYS A 5 -5.69 49.28 -3.36
CA LYS A 5 -6.12 47.98 -2.82
C LYS A 5 -5.05 47.45 -1.87
N GLU A 6 -5.35 47.44 -0.58
CA GLU A 6 -4.54 46.77 0.45
C GLU A 6 -4.51 45.25 0.22
N LYS A 7 -3.31 44.68 0.10
CA LYS A 7 -3.10 43.22 0.11
C LYS A 7 -3.09 42.76 1.56
N LYS A 8 -4.10 41.99 1.97
CA LYS A 8 -4.10 41.24 3.24
C LYS A 8 -3.07 40.11 3.16
N GLU A 9 -1.95 40.26 3.86
CA GLU A 9 -1.01 39.17 4.11
C GLU A 9 -1.66 38.11 5.00
N HIS A 10 -1.61 36.85 4.56
CA HIS A 10 -2.01 35.70 5.37
C HIS A 10 -0.79 35.18 6.14
N PRO A 11 -0.86 34.99 7.46
CA PRO A 11 0.28 34.49 8.24
C PRO A 11 0.59 33.03 7.85
N ARG A 12 1.84 32.77 7.46
CA ARG A 12 2.36 31.40 7.28
C ARG A 12 2.45 30.71 8.64
N LEU A 13 1.53 29.81 8.93
CA LEU A 13 1.57 28.94 10.10
C LEU A 13 2.78 27.99 10.03
N ARG A 14 3.67 28.12 11.02
CA ARG A 14 4.86 27.28 11.23
C ARG A 14 4.40 25.88 11.65
N LYS A 15 4.45 24.91 10.73
CA LYS A 15 4.12 23.50 11.04
C LYS A 15 5.30 22.86 11.78
N THR A 16 5.14 22.62 13.07
CA THR A 16 6.07 21.83 13.88
C THR A 16 6.11 20.39 13.37
N ALA A 17 7.30 19.90 13.01
CA ALA A 17 7.53 18.52 12.61
C ALA A 17 7.28 17.59 13.80
N ARG A 18 6.19 16.82 13.75
CA ARG A 18 5.90 15.75 14.70
C ARG A 18 6.30 14.44 14.03
N THR A 19 7.48 13.92 14.37
CA THR A 19 7.97 12.61 13.96
C THR A 19 7.02 11.53 14.49
N LYS A 20 6.14 11.00 13.62
CA LYS A 20 5.36 9.80 13.91
C LYS A 20 6.21 8.60 13.53
N LYS A 21 6.51 7.74 14.51
CA LYS A 21 7.15 6.44 14.28
C LYS A 21 6.21 5.60 13.39
N VAL A 22 6.69 5.27 12.19
CA VAL A 22 6.04 4.29 11.31
C VAL A 22 6.22 2.93 11.96
N THR A 23 5.19 2.43 12.61
CA THR A 23 5.14 1.03 13.03
C THR A 23 4.91 0.17 11.80
N HIS A 24 5.99 -0.42 11.27
CA HIS A 24 5.89 -1.48 10.28
C HIS A 24 5.00 -2.59 10.88
N ARG A 25 3.81 -2.81 10.30
CA ARG A 25 2.95 -3.92 10.72
C ARG A 25 3.70 -5.22 10.43
N LYS A 26 4.01 -5.96 11.50
CA LYS A 26 4.59 -7.31 11.44
C LYS A 26 3.64 -8.18 10.60
N LEU A 27 4.12 -8.82 9.53
CA LEU A 27 3.34 -9.83 8.82
C LEU A 27 3.01 -10.94 9.83
N SER A 28 1.73 -11.10 10.14
CA SER A 28 1.26 -12.23 10.94
C SER A 28 1.46 -13.51 10.13
N SER A 29 2.26 -14.43 10.68
CA SER A 29 2.56 -15.73 10.09
C SER A 29 1.60 -16.83 10.58
N GLY A 30 0.44 -16.46 11.13
CA GLY A 30 -0.55 -17.39 11.67
C GLY A 30 -1.56 -17.92 10.63
N PRO A 31 -2.25 -19.03 10.91
CA PRO A 31 -3.33 -19.51 10.06
C PRO A 31 -4.50 -18.52 10.06
N VAL A 32 -5.07 -18.27 8.88
CA VAL A 32 -6.25 -17.42 8.70
C VAL A 32 -7.43 -18.23 8.18
N CYS A 33 -8.64 -17.79 8.51
CA CYS A 33 -9.87 -18.40 8.00
C CYS A 33 -9.99 -18.22 6.48
N LEU A 34 -10.24 -19.30 5.75
CA LEU A 34 -10.39 -19.31 4.29
C LEU A 34 -11.61 -18.54 3.77
N LEU A 35 -12.59 -18.27 4.63
CA LEU A 35 -13.86 -17.62 4.25
C LEU A 35 -13.88 -16.12 4.55
N CYS A 36 -13.20 -15.66 5.61
CA CYS A 36 -13.18 -14.24 5.99
C CYS A 36 -11.79 -13.59 5.96
N PHE A 37 -10.72 -14.37 5.76
CA PHE A 37 -9.33 -13.90 5.70
C PHE A 37 -8.87 -13.19 6.99
N GLN A 38 -9.42 -13.61 8.13
CA GLN A 38 -9.08 -13.11 9.46
C GLN A 38 -8.40 -14.23 10.26
N GLU A 39 -7.53 -13.85 11.19
CA GLU A 39 -7.02 -14.72 12.25
C GLU A 39 -8.16 -15.27 13.13
N PRO A 40 -7.91 -16.28 13.99
CA PRO A 40 -8.91 -16.91 14.86
C PRO A 40 -9.77 -15.91 15.65
N GLY A 41 -9.16 -14.82 16.10
CA GLY A 41 -9.84 -13.76 16.81
C GLY A 41 -10.56 -14.26 18.07
N ASP A 42 -11.73 -13.67 18.33
CA ASP A 42 -12.56 -13.89 19.50
C ASP A 42 -13.63 -14.97 19.22
N PRO A 43 -13.60 -16.14 19.89
CA PRO A 43 -14.53 -17.23 19.64
C PRO A 43 -16.01 -16.88 19.89
N GLU A 44 -16.33 -15.88 20.72
CA GLU A 44 -17.72 -15.45 20.92
C GLU A 44 -18.29 -14.75 19.68
N LYS A 45 -17.43 -14.12 18.88
CA LYS A 45 -17.82 -13.35 17.69
C LYS A 45 -17.74 -14.16 16.41
N LEU A 46 -16.78 -15.07 16.31
CA LEU A 46 -16.48 -15.82 15.09
C LEU A 46 -16.80 -17.31 15.23
N GLY A 47 -17.08 -17.78 16.44
CA GLY A 47 -17.17 -19.20 16.75
C GLY A 47 -15.80 -19.85 16.86
N GLU A 48 -15.80 -21.14 17.18
CA GLU A 48 -14.57 -21.93 17.27
C GLU A 48 -13.75 -21.88 15.97
N PHE A 49 -12.43 -21.76 16.11
CA PHE A 49 -11.52 -21.83 14.97
C PHE A 49 -11.18 -23.29 14.67
N LEU A 50 -11.73 -23.79 13.57
CA LEU A 50 -11.61 -25.19 13.18
C LEU A 50 -10.43 -25.37 12.22
N GLN A 51 -9.56 -26.32 12.55
CA GLN A 51 -8.43 -26.71 11.72
C GLN A 51 -8.49 -28.22 11.47
N LYS A 52 -8.59 -28.60 10.20
CA LYS A 52 -8.54 -30.00 9.76
C LYS A 52 -7.90 -30.08 8.39
N ASP A 53 -6.91 -30.96 8.26
CA ASP A 53 -6.06 -31.04 7.08
C ASP A 53 -5.48 -29.65 6.74
N ASN A 54 -5.63 -29.19 5.49
CA ASN A 54 -5.22 -27.86 5.03
C ASN A 54 -6.36 -26.82 5.04
N LEU A 55 -7.41 -27.05 5.83
CA LEU A 55 -8.54 -26.13 5.95
C LEU A 55 -8.55 -25.48 7.33
N CYS A 56 -8.56 -24.15 7.34
CA CYS A 56 -8.73 -23.33 8.54
C CYS A 56 -9.97 -22.45 8.33
N VAL A 57 -10.98 -22.57 9.20
CA VAL A 57 -12.23 -21.81 9.09
C VAL A 57 -12.84 -21.55 10.46
N HIS A 58 -13.47 -20.39 10.60
CA HIS A 58 -14.33 -20.10 11.75
C HIS A 58 -15.65 -20.89 11.65
N TYR A 59 -16.14 -21.43 12.77
CA TYR A 59 -17.42 -22.14 12.81
C TYR A 59 -18.60 -21.26 12.36
N PHE A 60 -18.68 -19.99 12.78
CA PHE A 60 -19.75 -19.11 12.32
C PHE A 60 -19.61 -18.76 10.84
N CYS A 61 -18.40 -18.75 10.28
CA CYS A 61 -18.24 -18.62 8.83
C CYS A 61 -18.78 -19.84 8.06
N LEU A 62 -18.68 -21.06 8.61
CA LEU A 62 -19.28 -22.25 7.98
C LEU A 62 -20.80 -22.15 7.93
N ILE A 63 -21.44 -21.90 9.08
CA ILE A 63 -22.91 -21.96 9.19
C ILE A 63 -23.62 -20.75 8.56
N LEU A 64 -22.97 -19.58 8.51
CA LEU A 64 -23.56 -18.35 7.95
C LEU A 64 -23.23 -18.12 6.47
N SER A 65 -22.43 -18.99 5.85
CA SER A 65 -22.10 -18.90 4.44
C SER A 65 -23.29 -19.21 3.54
N SER A 66 -23.66 -18.27 2.65
CA SER A 66 -24.91 -18.35 1.90
C SER A 66 -24.97 -19.45 0.82
N LYS A 67 -23.84 -20.08 0.47
CA LYS A 67 -23.77 -21.12 -0.59
C LYS A 67 -22.94 -22.32 -0.16
N LEU A 68 -22.93 -22.63 1.14
CA LEU A 68 -22.20 -23.76 1.70
C LEU A 68 -23.16 -24.80 2.29
N PRO A 69 -23.46 -25.91 1.59
CA PRO A 69 -24.41 -26.89 2.08
C PRO A 69 -23.74 -27.89 3.05
N GLN A 70 -24.42 -28.20 4.15
CA GLN A 70 -24.03 -29.26 5.08
C GLN A 70 -24.61 -30.59 4.63
N LYS A 71 -23.88 -31.34 3.80
CA LYS A 71 -24.35 -32.60 3.18
C LYS A 71 -23.76 -33.86 3.80
N GLY A 72 -22.69 -33.74 4.58
CA GLY A 72 -22.00 -34.87 5.17
C GLY A 72 -22.58 -35.27 6.52
N GLN A 73 -22.24 -36.48 6.95
CA GLN A 73 -22.41 -36.88 8.34
C GLN A 73 -21.60 -35.96 9.27
N PRO A 74 -22.01 -35.76 10.54
CA PRO A 74 -21.34 -34.83 11.45
C PRO A 74 -19.84 -35.06 11.64
N ASN A 75 -19.40 -36.33 11.55
CA ASN A 75 -18.01 -36.75 11.69
C ASN A 75 -17.17 -36.58 10.41
N ARG A 76 -17.79 -36.35 9.25
CA ARG A 76 -17.11 -36.23 7.96
C ARG A 76 -16.88 -34.75 7.62
N GLY A 77 -15.70 -34.43 7.09
CA GLY A 77 -15.31 -33.05 6.82
C GLY A 77 -15.20 -32.24 8.12
N LEU A 78 -15.69 -31.00 8.09
CA LEU A 78 -15.78 -30.11 9.25
C LEU A 78 -17.25 -30.00 9.64
N HIS A 79 -17.70 -30.67 10.71
CA HIS A 79 -19.11 -30.72 11.14
C HIS A 79 -20.10 -31.08 10.01
N GLY A 80 -19.75 -32.00 9.11
CA GLY A 80 -20.61 -32.36 7.97
C GLY A 80 -20.52 -31.39 6.77
N PHE A 81 -19.70 -30.35 6.83
CA PHE A 81 -19.35 -29.54 5.66
C PHE A 81 -18.19 -30.19 4.89
N MET A 82 -18.40 -30.39 3.58
CA MET A 82 -17.43 -31.09 2.73
C MET A 82 -16.29 -30.15 2.31
N PRO A 83 -15.01 -30.59 2.37
CA PRO A 83 -13.84 -29.81 1.96
C PRO A 83 -13.96 -29.14 0.59
N GLU A 84 -14.61 -29.82 -0.36
CA GLU A 84 -14.77 -29.40 -1.75
C GLU A 84 -15.72 -28.21 -1.86
N ASP A 85 -16.81 -28.23 -1.09
CA ASP A 85 -17.77 -27.14 -1.06
C ASP A 85 -17.23 -25.95 -0.25
N ILE A 86 -16.44 -26.20 0.80
CA ILE A 86 -15.71 -25.15 1.53
C ILE A 86 -14.75 -24.42 0.58
N LYS A 87 -13.98 -25.15 -0.23
CA LYS A 87 -13.06 -24.56 -1.23
C LYS A 87 -13.81 -23.71 -2.27
N LYS A 88 -14.98 -24.17 -2.74
CA LYS A 88 -15.81 -23.38 -3.66
C LYS A 88 -16.32 -22.09 -3.02
N GLU A 89 -16.79 -22.13 -1.78
CA GLU A 89 -17.25 -20.92 -1.09
C GLU A 89 -16.08 -20.01 -0.74
N ALA A 90 -14.90 -20.53 -0.42
CA ALA A 90 -13.68 -19.74 -0.25
C ALA A 90 -13.29 -18.98 -1.54
N ALA A 91 -13.43 -19.62 -2.71
CA ALA A 91 -13.22 -18.94 -3.99
C ALA A 91 -14.24 -17.81 -4.22
N ARG A 92 -15.51 -18.02 -3.83
CA ARG A 92 -16.53 -16.96 -3.88
C ARG A 92 -16.24 -15.85 -2.89
N ALA A 93 -15.83 -16.17 -1.66
CA ALA A 93 -15.44 -15.22 -0.64
C ALA A 93 -14.25 -14.36 -1.09
N SER A 94 -13.27 -14.95 -1.78
CA SER A 94 -12.15 -14.24 -2.39
C SER A 94 -12.63 -13.19 -3.39
N ARG A 95 -13.57 -13.56 -4.27
CA ARG A 95 -14.17 -12.62 -5.24
C ARG A 95 -14.98 -11.52 -4.56
N LYS A 96 -15.74 -11.84 -3.51
CA LYS A 96 -16.46 -10.85 -2.68
C LYS A 96 -15.50 -9.87 -2.01
N LYS A 97 -14.40 -10.38 -1.42
CA LYS A 97 -13.37 -9.56 -0.78
C LYS A 97 -12.74 -8.62 -1.80
N TYR A 98 -12.34 -9.14 -2.95
CA TYR A 98 -11.78 -8.37 -4.06
C TYR A 98 -12.75 -7.27 -4.54
N ALA A 99 -14.02 -7.61 -4.80
CA ALA A 99 -15.06 -6.64 -5.16
C ALA A 99 -15.20 -5.52 -4.14
N HIS A 100 -15.25 -5.88 -2.86
CA HIS A 100 -15.40 -4.93 -1.77
C HIS A 100 -14.19 -4.00 -1.59
N THR A 101 -12.97 -4.51 -1.77
CA THR A 101 -11.73 -3.72 -1.62
C THR A 101 -11.44 -2.86 -2.84
N SER A 102 -11.72 -3.35 -4.04
CA SER A 102 -11.42 -2.62 -5.28
C SER A 102 -12.53 -1.67 -5.71
N ALA A 103 -13.77 -1.94 -5.25
CA ALA A 103 -14.94 -1.15 -5.60
C ALA A 103 -15.15 -1.00 -7.12
N LYS A 104 -16.17 -0.25 -7.53
CA LYS A 104 -16.63 -0.19 -8.92
C LYS A 104 -15.54 0.18 -9.94
N HIS A 105 -14.69 1.15 -9.61
CA HIS A 105 -13.73 1.72 -10.57
C HIS A 105 -12.49 0.83 -10.82
N PHE A 106 -12.11 -0.02 -9.86
CA PHE A 106 -10.93 -0.87 -9.98
C PHE A 106 -11.25 -2.36 -10.06
N PHE A 107 -12.52 -2.75 -9.92
CA PHE A 107 -12.94 -4.14 -10.03
C PHE A 107 -13.03 -4.60 -11.49
N LYS A 108 -12.16 -5.55 -11.83
CA LYS A 108 -11.98 -6.08 -13.20
C LYS A 108 -11.44 -7.49 -13.13
N CYS A 109 -11.48 -8.24 -14.21
CA CYS A 109 -10.95 -9.61 -14.21
C CYS A 109 -9.43 -9.58 -13.89
N PRO A 110 -8.95 -10.28 -12.85
CA PRO A 110 -7.53 -10.28 -12.52
C PRO A 110 -6.67 -11.02 -13.57
N GLN A 111 -7.29 -11.87 -14.40
CA GLN A 111 -6.58 -12.67 -15.40
C GLN A 111 -6.43 -11.96 -16.75
N CYS A 112 -7.49 -11.29 -17.22
CA CYS A 112 -7.54 -10.70 -18.56
C CYS A 112 -7.87 -9.21 -18.55
N ASN A 113 -8.00 -8.58 -17.38
CA ASN A 113 -8.31 -7.17 -17.22
C ASN A 113 -9.67 -6.74 -17.83
N ASN A 114 -10.57 -7.69 -18.14
CA ASN A 114 -11.93 -7.41 -18.61
C ASN A 114 -12.71 -6.59 -17.57
N ARG A 115 -13.33 -5.50 -18.03
CA ARG A 115 -14.01 -4.49 -17.19
C ARG A 115 -15.54 -4.49 -17.35
N GLU A 116 -16.10 -5.39 -18.15
CA GLU A 116 -17.51 -5.37 -18.52
C GLU A 116 -18.20 -6.68 -18.15
N GLU A 117 -17.87 -7.76 -18.86
CA GLU A 117 -18.44 -9.09 -18.65
C GLU A 117 -18.14 -9.63 -17.26
N PHE A 118 -16.91 -9.44 -16.76
CA PHE A 118 -16.52 -9.95 -15.45
C PHE A 118 -17.33 -9.32 -14.31
N PRO A 119 -17.38 -7.98 -14.15
CA PRO A 119 -18.24 -7.36 -13.14
C PRO A 119 -19.72 -7.76 -13.26
N GLN A 120 -20.24 -7.85 -14.49
CA GLN A 120 -21.63 -8.25 -14.72
C GLN A 120 -21.91 -9.68 -14.24
N GLU A 121 -21.00 -10.62 -14.53
CA GLU A 121 -21.12 -11.99 -14.05
C GLU A 121 -21.00 -12.06 -12.52
N MET A 122 -20.14 -11.26 -11.90
CA MET A 122 -20.03 -11.21 -10.44
C MET A 122 -21.34 -10.73 -9.79
N LEU A 123 -22.00 -9.72 -10.36
CA LEU A 123 -23.33 -9.29 -9.94
C LEU A 123 -24.36 -10.41 -10.11
N ARG A 124 -24.35 -11.13 -11.24
CA ARG A 124 -25.22 -12.30 -11.49
C ARG A 124 -25.01 -13.41 -10.46
N MET A 125 -23.79 -13.60 -9.98
CA MET A 125 -23.45 -14.54 -8.89
C MET A 125 -23.82 -14.03 -7.48
N GLY A 126 -24.46 -12.86 -7.37
CA GLY A 126 -24.85 -12.24 -6.11
C GLY A 126 -23.66 -11.68 -5.33
N ILE A 127 -22.63 -11.18 -6.01
CA ILE A 127 -21.52 -10.45 -5.40
C ILE A 127 -21.78 -8.96 -5.55
N HIS A 128 -21.94 -8.27 -4.42
CA HIS A 128 -22.09 -6.82 -4.40
C HIS A 128 -20.77 -6.11 -4.70
N ILE A 129 -20.81 -5.11 -5.59
CA ILE A 129 -19.69 -4.24 -5.94
C ILE A 129 -20.03 -2.83 -5.47
N PRO A 130 -19.37 -2.30 -4.42
CA PRO A 130 -19.72 -1.00 -3.86
C PRO A 130 -19.31 0.15 -4.79
N ASP A 131 -20.14 1.19 -4.86
CA ASP A 131 -19.86 2.43 -5.57
C ASP A 131 -19.18 3.43 -4.62
N ARG A 132 -17.84 3.33 -4.53
CA ARG A 132 -16.94 4.16 -3.71
C ARG A 132 -15.52 4.03 -4.22
N ASP A 133 -14.59 4.82 -3.70
CA ASP A 133 -13.17 4.63 -3.96
C ASP A 133 -12.68 3.28 -3.40
N ALA A 134 -11.64 2.75 -4.03
CA ALA A 134 -11.02 1.53 -3.54
C ALA A 134 -10.48 1.73 -2.12
N ALA A 135 -10.47 0.66 -1.33
CA ALA A 135 -10.11 0.71 0.09
C ALA A 135 -8.71 1.28 0.33
N TRP A 136 -7.78 1.09 -0.60
CA TRP A 136 -6.41 1.63 -0.53
C TRP A 136 -6.31 3.12 -0.87
N GLU A 137 -7.28 3.69 -1.61
CA GLU A 137 -7.34 5.14 -1.86
C GLU A 137 -7.85 5.90 -0.62
N LEU A 138 -8.61 5.22 0.23
CA LEU A 138 -9.20 5.77 1.45
C LEU A 138 -8.24 5.69 2.66
N GLU A 139 -7.08 5.07 2.53
CA GLU A 139 -6.13 4.92 3.63
C GLU A 139 -5.50 6.29 3.97
N PRO A 140 -5.65 6.80 5.21
CA PRO A 140 -5.16 8.11 5.56
C PRO A 140 -3.64 8.19 5.38
N GLY A 141 -3.21 9.05 4.45
CA GLY A 141 -1.79 9.19 4.15
C GLY A 141 -1.21 8.08 3.26
N ALA A 142 -2.03 7.35 2.50
CA ALA A 142 -1.59 6.36 1.50
C ALA A 142 -0.48 6.86 0.55
N PHE A 143 -0.46 8.17 0.29
CA PHE A 143 0.51 8.82 -0.59
C PHE A 143 1.54 9.66 0.17
N SER A 144 1.61 9.54 1.50
CA SER A 144 2.51 10.37 2.33
C SER A 144 3.98 10.19 1.95
N GLU A 145 4.36 8.98 1.58
CA GLU A 145 5.71 8.65 1.11
C GLU A 145 6.02 9.32 -0.23
N LEU A 146 5.03 9.44 -1.12
CA LEU A 146 5.19 10.17 -2.39
C LEU A 146 5.44 11.67 -2.19
N TYR A 147 5.00 12.24 -1.05
CA TYR A 147 5.26 13.63 -0.70
C TYR A 147 6.59 13.84 0.02
N GLN A 148 7.26 12.77 0.46
CA GLN A 148 8.60 12.88 1.05
C GLN A 148 9.62 12.98 -0.07
N ARG A 149 10.03 14.22 -0.37
CA ARG A 149 11.26 14.42 -1.13
C ARG A 149 12.42 13.85 -0.35
N TYR A 150 13.35 13.18 -1.02
CA TYR A 150 14.61 12.74 -0.43
C TYR A 150 15.33 13.92 0.23
N GLN A 151 15.83 13.73 1.46
CA GLN A 151 16.38 14.81 2.30
C GLN A 151 17.80 14.55 2.83
N HIS A 152 18.42 13.45 2.42
CA HIS A 152 19.72 13.03 2.95
C HIS A 152 20.86 13.33 1.96
N CYS A 153 22.06 13.60 2.47
CA CYS A 153 23.27 13.68 1.67
C CYS A 153 24.03 12.35 1.63
N ASP A 154 24.07 11.74 0.45
CA ASP A 154 24.69 10.45 0.14
C ASP A 154 26.16 10.57 -0.29
N ALA A 155 26.72 11.77 -0.26
CA ALA A 155 28.13 11.96 -0.60
C ALA A 155 29.01 11.11 0.33
N PRO A 156 30.07 10.45 -0.18
CA PRO A 156 30.98 9.66 0.65
C PRO A 156 31.49 10.47 1.86
N ILE A 157 31.82 11.74 1.63
CA ILE A 157 32.23 12.69 2.66
C ILE A 157 31.24 13.87 2.65
N CYS A 158 30.54 14.08 3.77
CA CYS A 158 29.70 15.26 3.96
C CYS A 158 30.53 16.37 4.61
N LEU A 159 30.52 17.56 4.01
CA LEU A 159 31.26 18.74 4.48
C LEU A 159 30.40 19.67 5.35
N TYR A 160 29.10 19.40 5.47
CA TYR A 160 28.16 20.26 6.20
C TYR A 160 28.13 19.91 7.69
N GLU A 161 28.49 20.87 8.55
CA GLU A 161 28.62 20.67 9.99
C GLU A 161 27.30 20.32 10.68
N GLN A 162 26.18 20.79 10.12
CA GLN A 162 24.81 20.58 10.60
C GLN A 162 24.30 19.16 10.27
N GLY A 163 25.10 18.33 9.60
CA GLY A 163 24.80 16.94 9.30
C GLY A 163 24.17 16.71 7.93
N ARG A 164 23.96 15.43 7.61
CA ARG A 164 23.54 14.96 6.28
C ARG A 164 22.07 15.23 5.96
N ASP A 165 21.21 15.32 6.97
CA ASP A 165 19.75 15.56 6.83
C ASP A 165 19.37 17.05 6.86
N SER A 166 20.36 17.93 7.09
CA SER A 166 20.17 19.38 7.12
C SER A 166 20.56 19.98 5.78
N PHE A 167 19.83 20.97 5.26
CA PHE A 167 20.16 21.65 4.01
C PHE A 167 19.56 23.07 3.99
N GLU A 168 20.10 23.92 3.12
CA GLU A 168 19.60 25.27 2.87
C GLU A 168 18.72 25.31 1.60
N ASP A 169 17.84 26.31 1.48
CA ASP A 169 17.03 26.47 0.25
C ASP A 169 17.91 26.92 -0.94
N GLU A 170 18.95 27.70 -0.68
CA GLU A 170 19.87 28.25 -1.67
C GLU A 170 21.33 28.13 -1.20
N GLY A 171 22.29 28.34 -2.11
CA GLY A 171 23.71 28.32 -1.77
C GLY A 171 24.37 26.94 -1.87
N ARG A 172 25.49 26.79 -1.15
CA ARG A 172 26.41 25.64 -1.23
C ARG A 172 25.91 24.40 -0.47
N TRP A 173 25.03 24.62 0.52
CA TRP A 173 24.42 23.56 1.33
C TRP A 173 23.01 23.20 0.89
N ARG A 174 22.59 23.67 -0.29
CA ARG A 174 21.33 23.20 -0.88
C ARG A 174 21.44 21.72 -1.27
N LEU A 175 20.36 20.98 -1.04
CA LEU A 175 20.27 19.59 -1.46
C LEU A 175 19.96 19.49 -2.97
N ILE A 176 20.79 18.76 -3.70
CA ILE A 176 20.62 18.48 -5.12
C ILE A 176 20.25 17.00 -5.26
N LEU A 177 19.08 16.74 -5.84
CA LEU A 177 18.62 15.38 -6.11
C LEU A 177 19.15 14.89 -7.45
N CYS A 178 19.32 13.56 -7.56
CA CYS A 178 19.66 12.92 -8.82
C CYS A 178 18.62 13.27 -9.88
N ALA A 179 19.06 13.76 -11.04
CA ALA A 179 18.20 14.17 -12.14
C ALA A 179 17.41 12.99 -12.77
N THR A 180 17.90 11.76 -12.57
CA THR A 180 17.34 10.54 -13.17
C THR A 180 16.36 9.85 -12.22
N CYS A 181 16.80 9.48 -11.01
CA CYS A 181 15.97 8.70 -10.09
C CYS A 181 15.29 9.53 -8.99
N GLY A 182 15.77 10.74 -8.70
CA GLY A 182 15.29 11.58 -7.59
C GLY A 182 15.39 10.96 -6.20
N SER A 183 15.97 9.76 -6.09
CA SER A 183 15.97 8.90 -4.89
C SER A 183 17.28 8.98 -4.10
N HIS A 184 18.27 9.70 -4.65
CA HIS A 184 19.52 10.03 -3.99
C HIS A 184 19.71 11.54 -4.01
N GLY A 185 20.50 12.05 -3.08
CA GLY A 185 20.75 13.46 -2.90
C GLY A 185 22.13 13.75 -2.36
N THR A 186 22.64 14.94 -2.66
CA THR A 186 23.89 15.43 -2.09
C THR A 186 23.81 16.93 -1.93
N HIS A 187 24.50 17.50 -0.93
CA HIS A 187 24.74 18.93 -0.94
C HIS A 187 25.56 19.31 -2.17
N ARG A 188 25.42 20.55 -2.62
CA ARG A 188 26.16 21.06 -3.78
C ARG A 188 27.67 20.89 -3.60
N ASP A 189 28.22 21.24 -2.46
CA ASP A 189 29.66 21.15 -2.22
C ASP A 189 30.16 19.77 -1.80
N CYS A 190 29.25 18.94 -1.27
CA CYS A 190 29.56 17.52 -1.01
C CYS A 190 29.58 16.70 -2.30
N SER A 191 28.93 17.22 -3.36
CA SER A 191 28.99 16.62 -4.68
C SER A 191 30.25 17.06 -5.40
N SER A 192 30.90 16.15 -6.12
CA SER A 192 32.03 16.49 -7.01
C SER A 192 31.57 17.26 -8.28
N LEU A 193 30.47 18.03 -8.19
CA LEU A 193 29.93 18.82 -9.29
C LEU A 193 30.82 20.03 -9.57
N ARG A 194 30.99 20.33 -10.86
CA ARG A 194 31.60 21.59 -11.28
C ARG A 194 30.70 22.78 -10.91
N PRO A 195 31.26 23.97 -10.62
CA PRO A 195 30.49 25.14 -10.18
C PRO A 195 29.34 25.53 -11.11
N ASN A 196 29.49 25.30 -12.42
CA ASN A 196 28.50 25.65 -13.44
C ASN A 196 27.52 24.52 -13.80
N SER A 197 27.64 23.33 -13.20
CA SER A 197 26.73 22.22 -13.51
C SER A 197 25.36 22.46 -12.86
N LYS A 198 24.30 22.23 -13.65
CA LYS A 198 22.90 22.34 -13.20
C LYS A 198 22.27 21.01 -12.83
N LYS A 199 22.89 19.89 -13.21
CA LYS A 199 22.38 18.52 -13.00
C LYS A 199 23.43 17.66 -12.31
N TRP A 200 22.95 16.78 -11.43
CA TRP A 200 23.75 15.78 -10.74
C TRP A 200 23.10 14.41 -10.93
N GLU A 201 23.92 13.38 -11.04
CA GLU A 201 23.50 11.99 -11.19
C GLU A 201 24.22 11.16 -10.12
N CYS A 202 23.48 10.25 -9.48
CA CYS A 202 24.07 9.34 -8.49
C CYS A 202 24.87 8.23 -9.19
N ASN A 203 25.72 7.54 -8.44
CA ASN A 203 26.59 6.49 -8.97
C ASN A 203 25.83 5.39 -9.73
N GLU A 204 24.62 5.06 -9.31
CA GLU A 204 23.77 4.04 -9.96
C GLU A 204 23.16 4.52 -11.27
N CYS A 205 22.98 5.84 -11.43
CA CYS A 205 22.38 6.46 -12.62
C CYS A 205 23.41 7.00 -13.60
N LEU A 206 24.67 7.15 -13.19
CA LEU A 206 25.75 7.49 -14.09
C LEU A 206 25.91 6.35 -15.10
N PRO A 207 26.14 6.66 -16.38
CA PRO A 207 26.44 5.64 -17.37
C PRO A 207 27.67 4.86 -16.92
N ALA A 208 27.57 3.53 -16.91
CA ALA A 208 28.74 2.68 -16.71
C ALA A 208 29.81 3.15 -17.71
N SER A 209 30.98 3.54 -17.18
CA SER A 209 32.08 3.95 -18.03
C SER A 209 32.37 2.80 -18.99
N THR A 210 32.17 3.01 -20.28
CA THR A 210 32.68 2.10 -21.30
C THR A 210 34.20 2.20 -21.20
N GLU A 211 34.81 1.28 -20.45
CA GLU A 211 36.25 1.07 -20.54
C GLU A 211 36.52 0.57 -21.96
N GLY A 212 36.94 1.49 -22.80
CA GLY A 212 37.42 1.22 -24.14
C GLY A 212 38.81 0.59 -24.08
N GLU A 213 38.98 -0.41 -24.95
CA GLU A 213 40.18 -1.18 -25.32
C GLU A 213 41.53 -0.44 -25.26
#